data_AF-A0A7S2GKS2-F1
#
_entry.id   AF-A0A7S2GKS2-F1
#
_cell.length_a   1.000
_cell.length_b   1.000
_cell.length_c   1.000
_cell.angle_alpha   90.00
_cell.angle_beta   90.00
_cell.angle_gamma   90.00
#
_symmetry.space_group_name_H-M   'P 1'
#
loop_
_entity.id
_entity.type
_entity.pdbx_description
1 polymer ?
#
loop_
_entity_poly.entity_id
_entity_poly.type
_entity_poly.pdbx_seq_one_letter_code
_entity_poly.pdbx_strand_id
1 'polypeptide(L)'
;GEMPGMSPKVIQVYGEIGKWMKTFKSGKMPKAFKVIPSLVNWEEVLSLTSPLTWSPAAMYEAVKIFASNFNPRMAQRFFNLVLLPAVRQDIAEHKKLNFHYYRALRKALFKPAAFFKGIMLPLAAENCALREATILASVMSKASIPMMHAAATIARLCVMTPWYGTTSILMAALVNKKYGLPVRVIDALVLHFCAFVGE
;
A
#
# COMPACT_ATOMS: atom_id res chain seq x y z
N GLY A 1 12.03 -19.11 -17.11
CA GLY A 1 11.04 -20.19 -17.20
C GLY A 1 9.82 -19.63 -17.88
N GLU A 2 9.41 -20.20 -19.00
CA GLU A 2 8.25 -19.76 -19.76
C GLU A 2 6.97 -19.91 -18.90
N MET A 3 6.18 -18.84 -18.79
CA MET A 3 4.87 -18.91 -18.16
C MET A 3 3.89 -19.54 -19.17
N PRO A 4 3.35 -20.73 -18.92
CA PRO A 4 2.49 -21.43 -19.88
C PRO A 4 1.25 -20.57 -20.20
N GLY A 5 0.95 -20.40 -21.49
CA GLY A 5 -0.28 -19.74 -21.97
C GLY A 5 -0.15 -18.28 -22.39
N MET A 6 1.04 -17.66 -22.36
CA MET A 6 1.21 -16.28 -22.81
C MET A 6 1.96 -16.18 -24.15
N SER A 7 1.42 -15.38 -25.09
CA SER A 7 2.06 -15.23 -26.41
C SER A 7 3.47 -14.61 -26.29
N PRO A 8 4.46 -15.06 -27.10
CA PRO A 8 5.82 -14.51 -27.07
C PRO A 8 5.88 -13.00 -27.26
N LYS A 9 4.97 -12.46 -28.08
CA LYS A 9 4.86 -11.02 -28.33
C LYS A 9 4.46 -10.23 -27.08
N VAL A 10 3.57 -10.77 -26.26
CA VAL A 10 3.17 -10.12 -24.99
C VAL A 10 4.37 -10.10 -24.03
N ILE A 11 5.08 -11.23 -23.91
CA ILE A 11 6.30 -11.32 -23.07
C ILE A 11 7.32 -10.28 -23.49
N GLN A 12 7.61 -10.18 -24.79
CA GLN A 12 8.55 -9.20 -25.33
C GLN A 12 8.12 -7.76 -25.01
N VAL A 13 6.87 -7.38 -25.34
CA VAL A 13 6.37 -6.01 -25.19
C VAL A 13 6.39 -5.57 -23.72
N TYR A 14 5.90 -6.40 -22.79
CA TYR A 14 5.88 -6.02 -21.38
C TYR A 14 7.26 -6.11 -20.73
N GLY A 15 8.15 -6.99 -21.21
CA GLY A 15 9.56 -7.00 -20.81
C GLY A 15 10.29 -5.70 -21.22
N GLU A 16 10.05 -5.19 -22.43
CA GLU A 16 10.57 -3.90 -22.89
C GLU A 16 10.01 -2.73 -22.07
N ILE A 17 8.71 -2.76 -21.74
CA ILE A 17 8.11 -1.79 -20.82
C ILE A 17 8.81 -1.84 -19.46
N GLY A 18 9.08 -3.02 -18.91
CA GLY A 18 9.80 -3.16 -17.64
C GLY A 18 11.17 -2.47 -17.65
N LYS A 19 11.95 -2.67 -18.72
CA LYS A 19 13.25 -1.98 -18.92
C LYS A 19 13.09 -0.46 -18.94
N TRP A 20 12.06 0.05 -19.62
CA TRP A 20 11.76 1.47 -19.68
C TRP A 20 11.31 2.04 -18.32
N MET A 21 10.50 1.30 -17.56
CA MET A 21 10.02 1.70 -16.23
C MET A 21 11.15 1.86 -15.21
N LYS A 22 12.25 1.12 -15.36
CA LYS A 22 13.43 1.24 -14.49
C LYS A 22 14.12 2.60 -14.60
N THR A 23 14.13 3.20 -15.79
CA THR A 23 14.81 4.49 -16.05
C THR A 23 13.84 5.68 -16.12
N PHE A 24 12.54 5.44 -16.11
CA PHE A 24 11.51 6.47 -16.21
C PHE A 24 11.67 7.57 -15.15
N LYS A 25 11.51 8.83 -15.56
CA LYS A 25 11.54 10.02 -14.69
C LYS A 25 10.28 10.86 -14.80
N SER A 26 9.81 11.07 -16.03
CA SER A 26 8.63 11.87 -16.35
C SER A 26 8.11 11.50 -17.75
N GLY A 27 6.91 11.95 -18.08
CA GLY A 27 6.29 11.75 -19.38
C GLY A 27 5.06 10.86 -19.35
N LYS A 28 4.56 10.50 -20.54
CA LYS A 28 3.35 9.70 -20.69
C LYS A 28 3.68 8.21 -20.58
N MET A 29 2.95 7.50 -19.71
CA MET A 29 3.04 6.04 -19.61
C MET A 29 2.61 5.36 -20.92
N PRO A 30 3.27 4.26 -21.33
CA PRO A 30 2.93 3.51 -22.54
C PRO A 30 1.45 3.08 -22.55
N LYS A 31 0.82 3.09 -23.73
CA LYS A 31 -0.60 2.70 -23.86
C LYS A 31 -0.84 1.27 -23.38
N ALA A 32 0.03 0.33 -23.77
CA ALA A 32 -0.07 -1.06 -23.33
C ALA A 32 -0.02 -1.21 -21.80
N PHE A 33 0.84 -0.44 -21.12
CA PHE A 33 0.87 -0.44 -19.66
C PHE A 33 -0.45 0.03 -19.03
N LYS A 34 -1.09 1.04 -19.62
CA LYS A 34 -2.38 1.57 -19.13
C LYS A 34 -3.54 0.60 -19.29
N VAL A 35 -3.42 -0.41 -20.15
CA VAL A 35 -4.47 -1.43 -20.39
C VAL A 35 -4.43 -2.54 -19.34
N ILE A 36 -3.30 -2.74 -18.65
CA ILE A 36 -3.12 -3.79 -17.63
C ILE A 36 -4.32 -3.90 -16.68
N PRO A 37 -4.91 -2.80 -16.15
CA PRO A 37 -6.01 -2.90 -15.19
C PRO A 37 -7.29 -3.56 -15.70
N SER A 38 -7.48 -3.59 -17.02
CA SER A 38 -8.66 -4.17 -17.66
C SER A 38 -8.47 -5.65 -18.00
N LEU A 39 -7.27 -6.20 -17.80
CA LEU A 39 -6.96 -7.60 -18.10
C LEU A 39 -7.43 -8.50 -16.97
N VAL A 40 -7.92 -9.69 -17.33
CA VAL A 40 -8.27 -10.74 -16.35
C VAL A 40 -7.00 -11.25 -15.65
N ASN A 41 -5.95 -11.51 -16.44
CA ASN A 41 -4.62 -11.97 -16.02
C ASN A 41 -3.65 -10.80 -15.78
N TRP A 42 -4.13 -9.72 -15.15
CA TRP A 42 -3.34 -8.50 -14.96
C TRP A 42 -2.09 -8.73 -14.10
N GLU A 43 -2.09 -9.70 -13.17
CA GLU A 43 -0.96 -9.99 -12.29
C GLU A 43 0.19 -10.63 -13.05
N GLU A 44 -0.12 -11.62 -13.90
CA GLU A 44 0.85 -12.27 -14.77
C GLU A 44 1.44 -11.28 -15.78
N VAL A 45 0.61 -10.40 -16.35
CA VAL A 45 1.10 -9.39 -17.29
C VAL A 45 1.93 -8.33 -16.58
N LEU A 46 1.53 -7.91 -15.38
CA LEU A 46 2.28 -6.95 -14.58
C LEU A 46 3.63 -7.52 -14.15
N SER A 47 3.72 -8.80 -13.79
CA SER A 47 4.97 -9.41 -13.32
C SER A 47 6.07 -9.39 -14.39
N LEU A 48 5.72 -9.50 -15.67
CA LEU A 48 6.65 -9.36 -16.80
C LEU A 48 7.39 -8.02 -16.85
N THR A 49 6.81 -6.98 -16.25
CA THR A 49 7.42 -5.65 -16.20
C THR A 49 8.41 -5.48 -15.05
N SER A 50 8.64 -6.53 -14.24
CA SER A 50 9.52 -6.53 -13.08
C SER A 50 9.26 -5.36 -12.12
N PRO A 51 8.05 -5.28 -11.51
CA PRO A 51 7.57 -4.06 -10.87
C PRO A 51 8.38 -3.58 -9.67
N LEU A 52 9.11 -4.46 -8.99
CA LEU A 52 10.01 -4.08 -7.89
C LEU A 52 11.30 -3.37 -8.36
N THR A 53 11.62 -3.44 -9.66
CA THR A 53 12.79 -2.76 -10.25
C THR A 53 12.49 -1.39 -10.85
N TRP A 54 11.22 -0.97 -10.78
CA TRP A 54 10.79 0.31 -11.32
C TRP A 54 11.42 1.49 -10.59
N SER A 55 11.55 2.61 -11.30
CA SER A 55 11.94 3.85 -10.65
C SER A 55 10.83 4.34 -9.70
N PRO A 56 11.16 5.13 -8.66
CA PRO A 56 10.15 5.73 -7.79
C PRO A 56 9.11 6.57 -8.56
N ALA A 57 9.53 7.28 -9.62
CA ALA A 57 8.64 8.06 -10.47
C ALA A 57 7.66 7.17 -11.24
N ALA A 58 8.11 6.01 -11.71
CA ALA A 58 7.29 5.06 -12.45
C ALA A 58 6.25 4.42 -11.52
N MET A 59 6.66 4.08 -10.29
CA MET A 59 5.74 3.58 -9.26
C MET A 59 4.62 4.57 -8.98
N TYR A 60 4.93 5.86 -8.86
CA TYR A 60 3.91 6.89 -8.62
C TYR A 60 2.87 6.96 -9.76
N GLU A 61 3.31 6.93 -11.02
CA GLU A 61 2.41 6.93 -12.17
C GLU A 61 1.61 5.62 -12.28
N ALA A 62 2.23 4.48 -11.98
CA ALA A 62 1.54 3.19 -11.91
C ALA A 62 0.43 3.19 -10.84
N VAL A 63 0.72 3.68 -9.63
CA VAL A 63 -0.27 3.80 -8.56
C VAL A 63 -1.42 4.71 -8.96
N LYS A 64 -1.17 5.83 -9.65
CA LYS A 64 -2.25 6.68 -10.17
C LYS A 64 -3.19 5.93 -11.12
N ILE A 65 -2.62 5.16 -12.05
CA ILE A 65 -3.40 4.40 -13.04
C ILE A 65 -4.17 3.29 -12.34
N PHE A 66 -3.49 2.46 -11.55
CA PHE A 66 -4.03 1.26 -10.95
C PHE A 66 -5.02 1.58 -9.83
N ALA A 67 -4.71 2.53 -8.95
CA ALA A 67 -5.63 2.96 -7.91
C ALA A 67 -6.84 3.73 -8.45
N SER A 68 -6.91 4.06 -9.74
CA SER A 68 -8.13 4.64 -10.33
C SER A 68 -8.97 3.59 -11.05
N ASN A 69 -8.34 2.62 -11.73
CA ASN A 69 -9.03 1.65 -12.59
C ASN A 69 -9.34 0.32 -11.89
N PHE A 70 -8.56 -0.10 -10.91
CA PHE A 70 -8.82 -1.35 -10.19
C PHE A 70 -10.03 -1.26 -9.28
N ASN A 71 -10.76 -2.38 -9.16
CA ASN A 71 -11.67 -2.59 -8.04
C ASN A 71 -10.88 -2.69 -6.71
N PRO A 72 -11.53 -2.55 -5.53
CA PRO A 72 -10.83 -2.57 -4.25
C PRO A 72 -9.98 -3.83 -4.00
N ARG A 73 -10.43 -5.00 -4.47
CA ARG A 73 -9.72 -6.28 -4.28
C ARG A 73 -8.42 -6.33 -5.09
N MET A 74 -8.46 -5.93 -6.35
CA MET A 74 -7.28 -5.87 -7.23
C MET A 74 -6.30 -4.80 -6.73
N ALA A 75 -6.81 -3.62 -6.32
CA ALA A 75 -5.98 -2.57 -5.75
C ALA A 75 -5.27 -3.01 -4.46
N GLN A 76 -5.97 -3.74 -3.58
CA GLN A 76 -5.38 -4.31 -2.37
C GLN A 76 -4.21 -5.23 -2.71
N ARG A 77 -4.38 -6.11 -3.70
CA ARG A 77 -3.31 -7.04 -4.14
C ARG A 77 -2.12 -6.30 -4.71
N PHE A 78 -2.34 -5.33 -5.60
CA PHE A 78 -1.26 -4.50 -6.13
C PHE A 78 -0.52 -3.73 -5.01
N PHE A 79 -1.25 -3.17 -4.05
CA PHE A 79 -0.63 -2.46 -2.93
C PHE A 79 0.21 -3.39 -2.05
N ASN A 80 -0.26 -4.60 -1.79
CA ASN A 80 0.43 -5.56 -0.94
C ASN A 80 1.64 -6.20 -1.61
N LEU A 81 1.53 -6.56 -2.89
CA LEU A 81 2.56 -7.32 -3.60
C LEU A 81 3.61 -6.45 -4.29
N VAL A 82 3.30 -5.17 -4.55
CA VAL A 82 4.18 -4.27 -5.31
C VAL A 82 4.53 -3.01 -4.54
N LEU A 83 3.53 -2.21 -4.16
CA LEU A 83 3.80 -0.90 -3.55
C LEU A 83 4.44 -1.02 -2.17
N LEU A 84 3.89 -1.87 -1.30
CA LEU A 84 4.39 -2.06 0.07
C LEU A 84 5.85 -2.55 0.06
N PRO A 85 6.23 -3.65 -0.64
CA PRO A 85 7.63 -4.10 -0.68
C PRO A 85 8.58 -3.04 -1.22
N ALA A 86 8.22 -2.32 -2.28
CA ALA A 86 9.06 -1.26 -2.85
C ALA A 86 9.30 -0.10 -1.86
N VAL A 87 8.25 0.30 -1.12
CA VAL A 87 8.35 1.34 -0.07
C VAL A 87 9.25 0.89 1.07
N ARG A 88 9.09 -0.35 1.55
CA ARG A 88 9.91 -0.90 2.64
C ARG A 88 11.38 -1.01 2.24
N GLN A 89 11.63 -1.49 1.03
CA GLN A 89 12.98 -1.59 0.48
C GLN A 89 13.65 -0.21 0.39
N ASP A 90 12.97 0.81 -0.15
CA ASP A 90 13.52 2.17 -0.26
C ASP A 90 13.87 2.76 1.12
N ILE A 91 13.02 2.54 2.13
CA ILE A 91 13.27 2.98 3.51
C ILE A 91 14.45 2.21 4.13
N ALA A 92 14.53 0.90 3.91
CA ALA A 92 15.60 0.06 4.44
C ALA A 92 16.97 0.49 3.90
N GLU A 93 17.05 0.76 2.60
CA GLU A 93 18.25 1.18 1.88
C GLU A 93 18.67 2.62 2.23
N HIS A 94 17.75 3.57 2.16
CA HIS A 94 18.09 5.00 2.24
C HIS A 94 17.82 5.65 3.60
N LYS A 95 17.20 4.94 4.55
CA LYS A 95 16.73 5.43 5.86
C LYS A 95 15.76 6.63 5.79
N LYS A 96 15.27 6.95 4.59
CA LYS A 96 14.27 7.96 4.25
C LYS A 96 13.47 7.45 3.06
N LEU A 97 12.24 7.94 2.92
CA LEU A 97 11.40 7.56 1.78
C LEU A 97 11.56 8.57 0.64
N ASN A 98 11.70 8.07 -0.58
CA ASN A 98 11.68 8.88 -1.78
C ASN A 98 10.36 9.66 -1.91
N PHE A 99 10.45 10.90 -2.38
CA PHE A 99 9.29 11.78 -2.56
C PHE A 99 8.19 11.17 -3.44
N HIS A 100 8.55 10.46 -4.52
CA HIS A 100 7.56 9.83 -5.40
C HIS A 100 6.82 8.68 -4.70
N TYR A 101 7.51 7.88 -3.89
CA TYR A 101 6.85 6.85 -3.08
C TYR A 101 5.91 7.45 -2.03
N TYR A 102 6.30 8.56 -1.39
CA TYR A 102 5.40 9.26 -0.47
C TYR A 102 4.13 9.75 -1.17
N ARG A 103 4.27 10.32 -2.38
CA ARG A 103 3.12 10.70 -3.21
C ARG A 103 2.29 9.49 -3.65
N ALA A 104 2.94 8.36 -3.94
CA ALA A 104 2.28 7.12 -4.30
C ALA A 104 1.41 6.61 -3.14
N LEU A 105 1.92 6.59 -1.91
CA LEU A 105 1.16 6.24 -0.71
C LEU A 105 -0.06 7.17 -0.52
N ARG A 106 0.14 8.50 -0.66
CA ARG A 106 -0.98 9.46 -0.59
C ARG A 106 -2.03 9.20 -1.65
N LYS A 107 -1.63 8.82 -2.87
CA LYS A 107 -2.57 8.50 -3.95
C LYS A 107 -3.27 7.17 -3.73
N ALA A 108 -2.59 6.16 -3.19
CA ALA A 108 -3.16 4.87 -2.85
C ALA A 108 -4.31 5.01 -1.82
N LEU A 109 -4.21 5.97 -0.90
CA LEU A 109 -5.24 6.22 0.12
C LEU A 109 -6.58 6.72 -0.46
N PHE A 110 -6.64 7.14 -1.73
CA PHE A 110 -7.91 7.41 -2.41
C PHE A 110 -8.79 6.15 -2.56
N LYS A 111 -8.25 4.96 -2.32
CA LYS A 111 -9.02 3.73 -2.09
C LYS A 111 -8.74 3.21 -0.67
N PRO A 112 -9.39 3.75 0.38
CA PRO A 112 -9.04 3.49 1.78
C PRO A 112 -9.10 2.00 2.15
N ALA A 113 -10.16 1.30 1.73
CA ALA A 113 -10.31 -0.13 2.02
C ALA A 113 -9.14 -0.98 1.49
N ALA A 114 -8.67 -0.68 0.27
CA ALA A 114 -7.53 -1.35 -0.33
C ALA A 114 -6.22 -0.96 0.35
N PHE A 115 -6.05 0.32 0.70
CA PHE A 115 -4.86 0.81 1.39
C PHE A 115 -4.70 0.16 2.77
N PHE A 116 -5.75 0.15 3.60
CA PHE A 116 -5.65 -0.41 4.94
C PHE A 116 -5.37 -1.91 4.92
N LYS A 117 -6.07 -2.67 4.07
CA LYS A 117 -5.89 -4.13 3.97
C LYS A 117 -4.63 -4.54 3.20
N GLY A 118 -4.12 -3.68 2.31
CA GLY A 118 -2.99 -3.99 1.45
C GLY A 118 -1.65 -3.46 1.95
N ILE A 119 -1.65 -2.38 2.73
CA ILE A 119 -0.43 -1.69 3.18
C ILE A 119 -0.36 -1.66 4.70
N MET A 120 -1.31 -0.99 5.34
CA MET A 120 -1.19 -0.64 6.76
C MET A 120 -1.32 -1.85 7.69
N LEU A 121 -2.36 -2.68 7.51
CA LEU A 121 -2.59 -3.86 8.35
C LEU A 121 -1.50 -4.94 8.14
N PRO A 122 -1.08 -5.26 6.90
CA PRO A 122 0.07 -6.15 6.69
C PRO A 122 1.33 -5.61 7.36
N LEU A 123 1.61 -4.31 7.25
CA LEU A 123 2.76 -3.73 7.91
C LEU A 123 2.68 -3.84 9.44
N ALA A 124 1.51 -3.56 10.03
CA ALA A 124 1.29 -3.67 11.48
C ALA A 124 1.35 -5.11 12.00
N ALA A 125 1.06 -6.10 11.15
CA ALA A 125 1.09 -7.52 11.49
C ALA A 125 2.52 -8.09 11.43
N GLU A 126 3.38 -7.46 10.64
CA GLU A 126 4.79 -7.80 10.51
C GLU A 126 5.66 -6.92 11.42
N ASN A 127 6.95 -7.19 11.50
CA ASN A 127 7.91 -6.37 12.24
C ASN A 127 8.09 -4.99 11.57
N CYS A 128 7.13 -4.08 11.81
CA CYS A 128 7.13 -2.70 11.32
C CYS A 128 8.22 -1.89 12.01
N ALA A 129 9.17 -1.38 11.24
CA ALA A 129 10.19 -0.49 11.77
C ALA A 129 9.59 0.88 12.15
N LEU A 130 10.20 1.56 13.12
CA LEU A 130 9.75 2.86 13.62
C LEU A 130 9.59 3.90 12.50
N ARG A 131 10.54 3.91 11.56
CA ARG A 131 10.55 4.83 10.42
C ARG A 131 9.38 4.57 9.47
N GLU A 132 9.08 3.31 9.19
CA GLU A 132 7.95 2.89 8.35
C GLU A 132 6.62 3.35 8.97
N ALA A 133 6.43 3.08 10.27
CA ALA A 133 5.25 3.50 11.02
C ALA A 133 5.07 5.02 11.01
N THR A 134 6.14 5.77 11.25
CA THR A 134 6.12 7.24 11.29
C THR A 134 5.75 7.84 9.94
N ILE A 135 6.28 7.30 8.85
CA ILE A 135 5.98 7.77 7.50
C ILE A 135 4.51 7.50 7.14
N LEU A 136 4.02 6.28 7.42
CA LEU A 136 2.63 5.92 7.15
C LEU A 136 1.64 6.71 8.02
N ALA A 137 1.95 6.91 9.30
CA ALA A 137 1.21 7.81 10.17
C ALA A 137 1.13 9.22 9.58
N SER A 138 2.24 9.78 9.09
CA SER A 138 2.27 11.08 8.42
C SER A 138 1.38 11.13 7.17
N VAL A 139 1.36 10.07 6.36
CA VAL A 139 0.47 9.96 5.18
C VAL A 139 -0.99 9.98 5.61
N MET A 140 -1.36 9.15 6.60
CA MET A 140 -2.73 9.05 7.10
C MET A 140 -3.21 10.35 7.74
N SER A 141 -2.39 10.97 8.60
CA SER A 141 -2.72 12.23 9.28
C SER A 141 -3.01 13.38 8.31
N LYS A 142 -2.32 13.44 7.16
CA LYS A 142 -2.53 14.50 6.15
C LYS A 142 -3.67 14.26 5.16
N ALA A 143 -4.24 13.06 5.14
CA ALA A 143 -5.24 12.69 4.15
C ALA A 143 -6.64 12.61 4.76
N SER A 144 -7.68 12.87 3.96
CA SER A 144 -9.07 12.68 4.40
C SER A 144 -9.45 11.21 4.28
N ILE A 145 -9.88 10.60 5.37
CA ILE A 145 -10.21 9.18 5.45
C ILE A 145 -11.68 9.08 5.90
N PRO A 146 -12.54 8.31 5.19
CA PRO A 146 -13.91 8.08 5.65
C PRO A 146 -13.93 7.40 7.03
N MET A 147 -14.76 7.92 7.94
CA MET A 147 -14.84 7.47 9.34
C MET A 147 -15.00 5.95 9.46
N MET A 148 -15.89 5.34 8.67
CA MET A 148 -16.14 3.90 8.75
C MET A 148 -14.91 3.04 8.44
N HIS A 149 -14.03 3.49 7.54
CA HIS A 149 -12.79 2.78 7.24
C HIS A 149 -11.77 2.93 8.37
N ALA A 150 -11.66 4.13 8.95
CA ALA A 150 -10.82 4.36 10.12
C ALA A 150 -11.29 3.52 11.31
N ALA A 151 -12.59 3.55 11.62
CA ALA A 151 -13.21 2.80 12.71
C ALA A 151 -13.00 1.28 12.57
N ALA A 152 -13.25 0.72 11.38
CA ALA A 152 -13.01 -0.70 11.13
C ALA A 152 -11.53 -1.09 11.25
N THR A 153 -10.62 -0.20 10.83
CA THR A 153 -9.17 -0.44 10.94
C THR A 153 -8.73 -0.41 12.39
N ILE A 154 -9.20 0.56 13.19
CA ILE A 154 -8.91 0.64 14.63
C ILE A 154 -9.38 -0.64 15.33
N ALA A 155 -10.62 -1.04 15.11
CA ALA A 155 -11.16 -2.27 15.71
C ALA A 155 -10.32 -3.51 15.33
N ARG A 156 -9.80 -3.56 14.09
CA ARG A 156 -8.90 -4.65 13.67
C ARG A 156 -7.57 -4.60 14.40
N LEU A 157 -6.96 -3.43 14.59
CA LEU A 157 -5.70 -3.30 15.34
C LEU A 157 -5.84 -3.76 16.80
N CYS A 158 -6.95 -3.43 17.45
CA CYS A 158 -7.19 -3.80 18.86
C CYS A 158 -7.13 -5.31 19.11
N VAL A 159 -7.45 -6.13 18.10
CA VAL A 159 -7.47 -7.60 18.18
C VAL A 159 -6.27 -8.25 17.49
N MET A 160 -5.28 -7.47 17.05
CA MET A 160 -4.08 -8.02 16.39
C MET A 160 -3.08 -8.56 17.40
N THR A 161 -2.60 -9.77 17.13
CA THR A 161 -1.57 -10.48 17.90
C THR A 161 -0.51 -11.02 16.94
N PRO A 162 0.80 -10.87 17.24
CA PRO A 162 1.39 -10.15 18.36
C PRO A 162 1.21 -8.61 18.25
N TRP A 163 1.26 -7.93 19.40
CA TRP A 163 1.26 -6.46 19.43
C TRP A 163 2.69 -5.92 19.39
N TYR A 164 2.93 -4.93 18.54
CA TYR A 164 4.21 -4.23 18.43
C TYR A 164 4.04 -2.77 18.85
N GLY A 165 5.00 -2.20 19.59
CA GLY A 165 4.93 -0.80 20.01
C GLY A 165 4.86 0.20 18.85
N THR A 166 5.36 -0.17 17.66
CA THR A 166 5.23 0.64 16.44
C THR A 166 3.80 0.68 15.90
N THR A 167 2.98 -0.32 16.20
CA THR A 167 1.55 -0.35 15.87
C THR A 167 0.77 0.75 16.61
N SER A 168 1.20 1.11 17.83
CA SER A 168 0.64 2.24 18.59
C SER A 168 0.74 3.56 17.83
N ILE A 169 1.80 3.79 17.05
CA ILE A 169 1.97 5.01 16.24
C ILE A 169 0.92 5.09 15.14
N LEU A 170 0.63 3.95 14.50
CA LEU A 170 -0.38 3.85 13.45
C LEU A 170 -1.79 4.01 14.03
N MET A 171 -2.07 3.38 15.18
CA MET A 171 -3.33 3.54 15.91
C MET A 171 -3.55 5.00 16.32
N ALA A 172 -2.54 5.63 16.94
CA ALA A 172 -2.59 7.02 17.35
C ALA A 172 -2.87 7.97 16.17
N ALA A 173 -2.31 7.71 14.98
CA ALA A 173 -2.59 8.51 13.79
C ALA A 173 -4.06 8.47 13.36
N LEU A 174 -4.76 7.35 13.57
CA LEU A 174 -6.19 7.21 13.29
C LEU A 174 -7.05 7.82 14.40
N VAL A 175 -6.71 7.58 15.68
CA VAL A 175 -7.44 8.17 16.82
C VAL A 175 -7.36 9.69 16.81
N ASN A 176 -6.18 10.26 16.48
CA ASN A 176 -5.97 11.71 16.37
C ASN A 176 -6.75 12.38 15.23
N LYS A 177 -7.44 11.62 14.37
CA LYS A 177 -8.43 12.18 13.44
C LYS A 177 -9.69 12.69 14.13
N LYS A 178 -9.93 12.30 15.40
CA LYS A 178 -11.06 12.76 16.22
C LYS A 178 -12.42 12.54 15.52
N TYR A 179 -12.57 11.40 14.85
CA TYR A 179 -13.85 11.00 14.28
C TYR A 179 -14.84 10.61 15.40
N GLY A 180 -16.14 10.78 15.15
CA GLY A 180 -17.18 10.17 15.97
C GLY A 180 -17.19 8.66 15.77
N LEU A 181 -16.50 7.92 16.63
CA LEU A 181 -16.36 6.47 16.52
C LEU A 181 -17.62 5.76 17.05
N PRO A 182 -18.01 4.61 16.47
CA PRO A 182 -19.07 3.76 17.03
C PRO A 182 -18.66 3.24 18.41
N VAL A 183 -19.63 3.12 19.34
CA VAL A 183 -19.42 2.66 20.73
C VAL A 183 -18.63 1.35 20.77
N ARG A 184 -18.97 0.38 19.91
CA ARG A 184 -18.26 -0.91 19.82
C ARG A 184 -16.75 -0.78 19.54
N VAL A 185 -16.34 0.26 18.82
CA VAL A 185 -14.91 0.52 18.53
C VAL A 185 -14.24 1.18 19.73
N ILE A 186 -14.97 2.02 20.46
CA ILE A 186 -14.51 2.59 21.73
C ILE A 186 -14.32 1.48 22.75
N ASP A 187 -15.28 0.57 22.90
CA ASP A 187 -15.18 -0.58 23.79
C ASP A 187 -13.96 -1.45 23.44
N ALA A 188 -13.73 -1.70 22.16
CA ALA A 188 -12.56 -2.44 21.70
C ALA A 188 -11.22 -1.73 22.03
N LEU A 189 -11.18 -0.39 21.94
CA LEU A 189 -10.01 0.39 22.36
C LEU A 189 -9.78 0.30 23.86
N VAL A 190 -10.83 0.44 24.67
CA VAL A 190 -10.75 0.33 26.13
C VAL A 190 -10.22 -1.05 26.52
N LEU A 191 -10.83 -2.12 25.99
CA LEU A 191 -10.40 -3.49 26.24
C LEU A 191 -8.94 -3.72 25.83
N HIS A 192 -8.53 -3.20 24.67
CA HIS A 192 -7.15 -3.28 24.22
C HIS A 192 -6.18 -2.62 25.20
N PHE A 193 -6.46 -1.40 25.67
CA PHE A 193 -5.57 -0.73 26.64
C PHE A 193 -5.60 -1.36 28.03
N CYS A 194 -6.75 -1.88 28.48
CA CYS A 194 -6.86 -2.59 29.75
C CYS A 194 -6.00 -3.88 29.78
N ALA A 195 -5.79 -4.52 28.63
CA ALA A 195 -4.95 -5.72 28.56
C ALA A 195 -3.49 -5.47 28.99
N PHE A 196 -2.99 -4.25 28.86
CA PHE A 196 -1.62 -3.86 29.26
C PHE A 196 -1.50 -3.45 30.74
N VAL A 197 -2.61 -3.37 31.50
CA VAL A 197 -2.56 -2.93 32.91
C VAL A 197 -1.84 -3.95 33.80
N GLY A 198 -1.72 -5.20 33.36
CA GLY A 198 -1.03 -6.28 34.07
C GLY A 198 0.24 -6.82 33.40
N GLU A 199 0.71 -6.18 32.32
CA GLU A 199 2.02 -6.46 31.68
C GLU A 199 3.10 -5.53 32.25
#